data_AF-A0AAW9I7A4-F1
#
_entry.id   AF-A0AAW9I7A4-F1
#
_cell.length_a   1.000
_cell.length_b   1.000
_cell.length_c   1.000
_cell.angle_alpha   90.00
_cell.angle_beta   90.00
_cell.angle_gamma   90.00
#
_symmetry.space_group_name_H-M   'P 1'
#
loop_
_entity.id
_entity.type
_entity.pdbx_description
1 polymer ?
#
loop_
_entity_poly.entity_id
_entity_poly.type
_entity_poly.pdbx_seq_one_letter_code
_entity_poly.pdbx_strand_id
1 'polypeptide(L)'
;TIENEILLGDTGYGQGEVLTTPLQITMAYSALANEGEIMTPRLVISENKEEKVYNRAIRKEDLKELQKDFTGVIEDPNGSGHLCKIEGVNLAGKTGTAEIKSTKEDESGNENSWFVAV
;
A
#
# COMPACT_ATOMS: atom_id res chain seq x y z
N THR A 1 -2.15 19.72 10.30
CA THR A 1 -2.41 18.59 11.20
C THR A 1 -3.90 18.30 11.15
N ILE A 2 -4.34 17.05 11.21
CA ILE A 2 -5.78 16.70 11.21
C ILE A 2 -6.30 16.87 12.64
N GLU A 3 -7.22 17.80 12.86
CA GLU A 3 -7.74 18.15 14.20
C GLU A 3 -8.93 17.28 14.63
N ASN A 4 -9.71 16.76 13.67
CA ASN A 4 -10.85 15.90 13.95
C ASN A 4 -10.37 14.46 14.22
N GLU A 5 -10.61 13.95 15.42
CA GLU A 5 -10.13 12.62 15.84
C GLU A 5 -10.72 11.47 15.02
N ILE A 6 -11.97 11.59 14.56
CA ILE A 6 -12.61 10.59 13.70
C ILE A 6 -11.88 10.57 12.35
N LEU A 7 -11.71 11.74 11.73
CA LEU A 7 -11.01 11.84 10.46
C LEU A 7 -9.55 11.36 10.58
N LEU A 8 -8.89 11.65 11.70
CA LEU A 8 -7.53 11.17 11.97
C LEU A 8 -7.47 9.64 12.05
N GLY A 9 -8.43 9.03 12.75
CA GLY A 9 -8.58 7.57 12.80
C GLY A 9 -8.81 6.98 11.42
N ASP A 10 -9.80 7.49 10.69
CA ASP A 10 -10.17 7.06 9.33
C ASP A 10 -8.99 7.16 8.35
N THR A 11 -8.25 8.26 8.42
CA THR A 11 -7.05 8.48 7.60
C THR A 11 -5.97 7.43 7.87
N GLY A 12 -5.81 7.00 9.13
CA GLY A 12 -4.77 6.07 9.55
C GLY A 12 -4.85 4.68 8.89
N TYR A 13 -6.04 4.28 8.44
CA TYR A 13 -6.24 3.02 7.69
C TYR A 13 -6.72 3.24 6.25
N GLY A 14 -6.55 4.46 5.71
CA GLY A 14 -6.74 4.78 4.30
C GLY A 14 -8.15 5.19 3.88
N GLN A 15 -9.04 5.54 4.83
CA GLN A 15 -10.36 6.13 4.55
C GLN A 15 -10.34 7.66 4.74
N GLY A 16 -11.52 8.25 4.88
CA GLY A 16 -11.70 9.67 5.12
C GLY A 16 -11.44 10.46 3.85
N GLU A 17 -10.57 11.47 3.95
CA GLU A 17 -10.31 12.43 2.86
C GLU A 17 -9.03 12.08 2.07
N VAL A 18 -8.50 10.86 2.23
CA VAL A 18 -7.34 10.39 1.46
C VAL A 18 -7.74 10.20 0.01
N LEU A 19 -7.20 11.03 -0.87
CA LEU A 19 -7.32 10.87 -2.32
C LEU A 19 -5.96 10.51 -2.92
N THR A 20 -5.91 9.40 -3.63
CA THR A 20 -4.69 8.89 -4.23
C THR A 20 -4.99 8.12 -5.52
N THR A 21 -4.01 8.11 -6.41
CA THR A 21 -4.05 7.32 -7.65
C THR A 21 -3.37 5.98 -7.43
N PRO A 22 -3.71 4.94 -8.22
CA PRO A 22 -2.97 3.67 -8.18
C PRO A 22 -1.46 3.84 -8.37
N LEU A 23 -1.02 4.78 -9.22
CA LEU A 23 0.41 5.05 -9.42
C LEU A 23 1.08 5.54 -8.12
N GLN A 24 0.44 6.43 -7.37
CA GLN A 24 0.97 6.94 -6.11
C GLN A 24 1.01 5.84 -5.02
N ILE A 25 0.00 4.97 -4.97
CA ILE A 25 0.02 3.78 -4.11
C ILE A 25 1.19 2.85 -4.47
N THR A 26 1.36 2.53 -5.76
CA THR A 26 2.49 1.70 -6.22
C THR A 26 3.84 2.32 -5.87
N MET A 27 3.99 3.64 -6.04
CA MET A 27 5.20 4.35 -5.62
C MET A 27 5.45 4.23 -4.11
N ALA A 28 4.42 4.43 -3.28
CA ALA A 28 4.56 4.33 -1.83
C ALA A 28 5.00 2.94 -1.39
N TYR A 29 4.36 1.88 -1.91
CA TYR A 29 4.70 0.50 -1.57
C TYR A 29 6.03 0.03 -2.18
N SER A 30 6.55 0.69 -3.21
CA SER A 30 7.89 0.38 -3.74
C SER A 30 8.98 0.53 -2.67
N ALA A 31 8.75 1.36 -1.65
CA ALA A 31 9.67 1.53 -0.53
C ALA A 31 10.01 0.21 0.17
N LEU A 32 9.07 -0.74 0.23
CA LEU A 32 9.29 -2.04 0.86
C LEU A 32 10.37 -2.87 0.14
N ALA A 33 10.51 -2.68 -1.18
CA ALA A 33 11.50 -3.35 -2.01
C ALA A 33 12.81 -2.55 -2.18
N ASN A 34 12.83 -1.27 -1.81
CA ASN A 34 13.93 -0.33 -2.09
C ASN A 34 14.51 0.28 -0.81
N GLU A 35 14.82 -0.54 0.20
CA GLU A 35 15.45 -0.10 1.46
C GLU A 35 14.70 1.03 2.20
N GLY A 36 13.39 1.13 2.00
CA GLY A 36 12.52 2.16 2.55
C GLY A 36 12.36 3.42 1.70
N GLU A 37 12.95 3.44 0.50
CA GLU A 37 12.96 4.58 -0.42
C GLU A 37 11.86 4.48 -1.49
N ILE A 38 11.07 5.54 -1.62
CA ILE A 38 10.12 5.69 -2.72
C ILE A 38 10.91 6.08 -3.97
N MET A 39 10.79 5.29 -5.04
CA MET A 39 11.48 5.56 -6.30
C MET A 39 10.62 6.45 -7.20
N THR A 40 11.27 7.31 -7.99
CA THR A 40 10.58 8.13 -9.00
C THR A 40 10.12 7.24 -10.16
N PRO A 41 8.82 7.24 -10.52
CA PRO A 41 8.32 6.39 -11.59
C PRO A 41 8.81 6.89 -12.95
N ARG A 42 8.98 5.96 -13.89
CA ARG A 42 9.41 6.25 -15.27
C ARG A 42 8.49 5.56 -16.25
N LEU A 43 8.01 6.31 -17.24
CA LEU A 43 7.19 5.76 -18.33
C LEU A 43 8.05 5.40 -19.55
N VAL A 44 8.98 6.28 -19.94
CA VAL A 44 9.85 6.09 -21.11
C VAL A 44 11.28 5.81 -20.64
N ILE A 45 11.59 4.52 -20.45
CA ILE A 45 12.88 4.08 -19.88
C ILE A 45 14.05 4.29 -20.86
N SER A 46 13.79 4.29 -22.16
CA SER A 46 14.81 4.49 -23.20
C SER A 46 15.45 5.87 -23.17
N GLU A 47 14.70 6.88 -22.73
CA GLU A 47 15.15 8.28 -22.69
C GLU A 47 15.87 8.63 -21.38
N ASN A 48 15.53 7.95 -20.29
CA ASN A 48 16.17 8.17 -19.00
C ASN A 48 16.32 6.88 -18.19
N LYS A 49 17.55 6.41 -18.09
CA LYS A 49 17.93 5.22 -17.31
C LYS A 49 18.36 5.52 -15.89
N GLU A 50 18.44 6.80 -15.51
CA GLU A 50 18.85 7.22 -14.18
C GLU A 50 17.77 6.85 -13.15
N GLU A 51 18.15 6.13 -12.12
CA GLU A 51 17.31 5.83 -10.96
C GLU A 51 17.34 7.02 -10.01
N LYS A 52 16.17 7.47 -9.56
CA LYS A 52 16.05 8.63 -8.67
C LYS A 52 15.15 8.31 -7.50
N VAL A 53 15.66 8.54 -6.30
CA VAL A 53 14.88 8.52 -5.07
C VAL A 53 13.97 9.74 -5.05
N TYR A 54 12.66 9.52 -4.91
CA TYR A 54 11.69 10.58 -4.74
C TYR A 54 11.63 11.03 -3.28
N ASN A 55 11.55 10.07 -2.35
CA ASN A 55 11.51 10.32 -0.91
C ASN A 55 11.85 9.03 -0.12
N ARG A 56 11.88 9.09 1.22
CA ARG A 56 11.92 7.92 2.11
C ARG A 56 10.64 7.80 2.92
N ALA A 57 10.05 6.61 2.92
CA ALA A 57 8.81 6.32 3.66
C ALA A 57 9.02 5.42 4.87
N ILE A 58 9.99 4.50 4.81
CA ILE A 58 10.23 3.50 5.85
C ILE A 58 11.64 3.71 6.41
N ARG A 59 11.78 3.66 7.74
CA ARG A 59 13.10 3.69 8.39
C ARG A 59 13.77 2.32 8.24
N LYS A 60 15.10 2.31 8.12
CA LYS A 60 15.83 1.04 7.88
C LYS A 60 15.63 0.02 8.99
N GLU A 61 15.50 0.48 10.24
CA GLU A 61 15.22 -0.38 11.40
C GLU A 61 13.86 -1.10 11.34
N ASP A 62 12.85 -0.50 10.70
CA ASP A 62 11.49 -1.05 10.63
C ASP A 62 11.30 -1.99 9.43
N LEU A 63 12.17 -1.90 8.41
CA LEU A 63 12.00 -2.55 7.12
C LEU A 63 11.88 -4.07 7.23
N LYS A 64 12.72 -4.70 8.05
CA LYS A 64 12.75 -6.16 8.19
C LYS A 64 11.44 -6.71 8.78
N GLU A 65 10.88 -6.01 9.77
CA GLU A 65 9.61 -6.43 10.37
C GLU A 65 8.46 -6.23 9.39
N LEU A 66 8.41 -5.09 8.69
CA LEU A 66 7.40 -4.86 7.65
C LEU A 66 7.47 -5.89 6.52
N GLN A 67 8.65 -6.23 6.02
CA GLN A 67 8.79 -7.26 4.98
C GLN A 67 8.28 -8.62 5.45
N LYS A 68 8.60 -9.00 6.69
CA LYS A 68 8.11 -10.23 7.31
C LYS A 68 6.58 -10.22 7.44
N ASP A 69 5.99 -9.14 7.94
CA ASP A 69 4.56 -9.02 8.16
C ASP A 69 3.78 -9.06 6.83
N PHE A 70 4.27 -8.35 5.81
CA PHE A 70 3.67 -8.34 4.48
C PHE A 70 3.83 -9.67 3.75
N THR A 71 4.93 -10.39 3.97
CA THR A 71 5.08 -11.77 3.49
C THR A 71 4.09 -12.69 4.20
N GLY A 72 3.88 -12.51 5.50
CA GLY A 72 2.94 -13.29 6.31
C GLY A 72 1.49 -13.21 5.81
N VAL A 73 1.08 -12.08 5.24
CA VAL A 73 -0.26 -11.91 4.62
C VAL A 73 -0.51 -12.91 3.48
N ILE A 74 0.55 -13.35 2.80
CA ILE A 74 0.49 -14.29 1.67
C ILE A 74 0.83 -15.71 2.13
N GLU A 75 1.85 -15.88 2.97
CA GLU A 75 2.34 -17.20 3.37
C GLU A 75 1.45 -17.90 4.41
N ASP A 76 0.80 -17.15 5.30
CA ASP A 76 -0.10 -17.74 6.30
C ASP A 76 -1.38 -18.27 5.63
N PRO A 77 -1.81 -19.52 5.89
CA PRO A 77 -3.08 -20.05 5.39
C PRO A 77 -4.33 -19.23 5.74
N ASN A 78 -4.28 -18.42 6.80
CA ASN A 78 -5.33 -17.50 7.21
C ASN A 78 -5.05 -16.04 6.78
N GLY A 79 -3.96 -15.80 6.07
CA GLY A 79 -3.59 -14.50 5.56
C GLY A 79 -4.59 -14.00 4.53
N SER A 80 -4.94 -12.72 4.58
CA SER A 80 -5.95 -12.14 3.68
C SER A 80 -5.53 -12.17 2.20
N GLY A 81 -4.22 -12.31 1.91
CA GLY A 81 -3.66 -12.45 0.56
C GLY A 81 -3.24 -13.86 0.20
N HIS A 82 -3.59 -14.88 1.01
CA HIS A 82 -3.08 -16.25 0.85
C HIS A 82 -3.32 -16.84 -0.54
N LEU A 83 -4.44 -16.49 -1.17
CA LEU A 83 -4.80 -16.92 -2.53
C LEU A 83 -3.77 -16.50 -3.60
N CYS A 84 -2.92 -15.51 -3.31
CA CYS A 84 -1.88 -15.03 -4.22
C CYS A 84 -0.55 -15.77 -4.07
N LYS A 85 -0.44 -16.74 -3.16
CA LYS A 85 0.79 -17.51 -2.97
C LYS A 85 1.17 -18.27 -4.25
N ILE A 86 2.44 -18.15 -4.65
CA ILE A 86 3.01 -18.86 -5.81
C ILE A 86 4.18 -19.68 -5.31
N GLU A 87 4.14 -21.00 -5.55
CA GLU A 87 5.22 -21.90 -5.12
C GLU A 87 6.56 -21.49 -5.73
N GLY A 88 7.59 -21.37 -4.89
CA GLY A 88 8.93 -20.96 -5.31
C GLY A 88 9.12 -19.45 -5.52
N VAL A 89 8.12 -18.60 -5.26
CA VAL A 89 8.23 -17.14 -5.35
C VAL A 89 7.94 -16.51 -3.99
N ASN A 90 8.87 -15.71 -3.49
CA ASN A 90 8.64 -14.91 -2.29
C ASN A 90 7.92 -13.61 -2.69
N LEU A 91 6.72 -13.41 -2.16
CA LEU A 91 5.92 -12.20 -2.36
C LEU A 91 5.66 -11.53 -1.02
N ALA A 92 5.65 -10.20 -1.01
CA ALA A 92 5.20 -9.42 0.13
C ALA A 92 4.04 -8.52 -0.31
N GLY A 93 2.89 -8.58 0.36
CA GLY A 93 1.72 -7.85 -0.09
C GLY A 93 0.68 -7.57 0.98
N LYS A 94 -0.34 -6.81 0.60
CA LYS A 94 -1.44 -6.45 1.50
C LYS A 94 -2.74 -6.24 0.73
N THR A 95 -3.83 -6.77 1.28
CA THR A 95 -5.19 -6.45 0.84
C THR A 95 -5.72 -5.21 1.55
N GLY A 96 -6.65 -4.50 0.92
CA GLY A 96 -7.37 -3.37 1.51
C GLY A 96 -8.78 -3.25 0.95
N THR A 97 -9.64 -2.52 1.66
CA THR A 97 -10.99 -2.18 1.23
C THR A 97 -11.23 -0.70 1.48
N ALA A 98 -12.02 -0.06 0.61
CA ALA A 98 -12.44 1.32 0.77
C ALA A 98 -13.96 1.40 0.63
N GLU A 99 -14.62 1.77 1.72
CA GLU A 99 -16.07 1.89 1.77
C GLU A 99 -16.45 3.32 1.37
N ILE A 100 -17.19 3.46 0.27
CA ILE A 100 -17.58 4.74 -0.27
C ILE A 100 -19.08 4.90 -0.07
N LYS A 101 -19.42 5.84 0.81
CA LYS A 101 -20.80 6.23 1.09
C LYS A 101 -21.03 7.68 0.70
N SER A 102 -22.22 7.95 0.18
CA SER A 102 -22.61 9.33 -0.15
C SER A 102 -22.90 10.14 1.12
N THR A 103 -23.42 9.48 2.16
CA THR A 103 -23.68 10.03 3.49
C THR A 103 -23.51 8.95 4.57
N LYS A 104 -23.44 9.32 5.86
CA LYS A 104 -23.35 8.35 6.96
C LYS A 104 -24.57 7.42 7.08
N GLU A 105 -25.71 7.86 6.56
CA GLU A 105 -27.00 7.15 6.59
C GLU A 105 -27.19 6.26 5.35
N ASP A 106 -26.24 6.29 4.42
CA ASP A 106 -26.28 5.49 3.20
C ASP A 106 -25.97 4.01 3.54
N GLU A 107 -27.00 3.18 3.43
CA GLU A 107 -26.92 1.72 3.58
C GLU A 107 -26.52 1.02 2.28
N SER A 108 -26.44 1.75 1.16
CA SER A 108 -26.12 1.24 -0.18
C SER A 108 -24.67 1.50 -0.61
N GLY A 109 -23.78 1.71 0.36
CA GLY A 109 -22.36 2.00 0.14
C GLY A 109 -21.70 1.00 -0.80
N ASN A 110 -20.78 1.51 -1.63
CA ASN A 110 -19.98 0.68 -2.52
C ASN A 110 -18.62 0.40 -1.89
N GLU A 111 -18.15 -0.84 -2.00
CA GLU A 111 -16.84 -1.24 -1.52
C GLU A 111 -15.86 -1.40 -2.69
N ASN A 112 -14.73 -0.71 -2.63
CA ASN A 112 -13.61 -0.93 -3.54
C ASN A 112 -12.60 -1.88 -2.88
N SER A 113 -12.28 -2.99 -3.54
CA SER A 113 -11.22 -3.91 -3.08
C SER A 113 -9.86 -3.55 -3.69
N TRP A 114 -8.81 -3.63 -2.88
CA TRP A 114 -7.43 -3.33 -3.24
C TRP A 114 -6.49 -4.48 -2.91
N PHE A 115 -5.47 -4.65 -3.74
CA PHE A 115 -4.32 -5.49 -3.45
C PHE A 115 -3.05 -4.84 -3.98
N VAL A 116 -1.98 -4.91 -3.18
CA VAL A 116 -0.63 -4.53 -3.57
C VAL A 116 0.33 -5.66 -3.22
N ALA A 117 1.30 -5.91 -4.08
CA ALA A 117 2.40 -6.84 -3.82
C ALA A 117 3.69 -6.32 -4.45
N VAL A 118 4.81 -6.68 -3.82
CA VAL A 118 6.18 -6.49 -4.30
C VAL A 118 6.96 -7.79 -4.25
#